data_AF-L0DJL6-F1
#
_entry.id   AF-L0DJL6-F1
#
_cell.length_a   1.000
_cell.length_b   1.000
_cell.length_c   1.000
_cell.angle_alpha   90.00
_cell.angle_beta   90.00
_cell.angle_gamma   90.00
#
_symmetry.space_group_name_H-M   'P 1'
#
loop_
_entity.id
_entity.type
_entity.pdbx_description
1 polymer ?
#
loop_
_entity_poly.entity_id
_entity_poly.type
_entity_poly.pdbx_seq_one_letter_code
_entity_poly.pdbx_strand_id
1 'polypeptide(L)'
;MECLGPQCASMLLEWIKEQSSSSTPLKVKGAETPSTGSRQGLLWTSLPYQEDAPAIRSPEELAGAFEHLHYAVFRRYQNQLTRAERARLDNTIRNALYKIERYVDRLEGNERKEVEHALHEVRDEVREARERAERLRLQAKRADLKLAQLGTLTPEGFEEFVAEVFEALGYEVEVVGGSGDQGADLRVKRDGLLAVVQCKYHSRGVVGSPELQKFLGTVHHTRSHKGFFVTTRTFSLAAEKFVAEHPIELIDGPRLVELVQDAIGPGSSREPEPVWF
;
A
#
# COMPACT_ATOMS: atom_id res chain seq x y z
N MET A 1 8.92 -9.34 -15.48
CA MET A 1 10.39 -9.51 -15.58
C MET A 1 10.78 -10.34 -14.36
N GLU A 2 10.69 -11.65 -14.50
CA GLU A 2 10.89 -12.61 -13.39
C GLU A 2 12.40 -12.86 -13.23
N CYS A 3 12.99 -12.51 -12.08
CA CYS A 3 14.37 -12.91 -11.77
C CYS A 3 14.34 -14.35 -11.28
N LEU A 4 14.87 -15.25 -12.11
CA LEU A 4 15.14 -16.64 -11.75
C LEU A 4 16.51 -16.73 -11.06
N GLY A 5 16.50 -16.92 -9.75
CA GLY A 5 17.57 -17.64 -9.04
C GLY A 5 18.54 -16.84 -8.16
N PRO A 6 19.32 -17.55 -7.32
CA PRO A 6 20.18 -17.00 -6.26
C PRO A 6 21.36 -16.13 -6.74
N GLN A 7 21.60 -16.07 -8.06
CA GLN A 7 22.66 -15.27 -8.67
C GLN A 7 22.28 -13.77 -8.80
N CYS A 8 20.98 -13.44 -8.82
CA CYS A 8 20.53 -12.03 -8.82
C CYS A 8 20.92 -11.32 -7.50
N ALA A 9 20.90 -12.05 -6.37
CA ALA A 9 21.24 -11.50 -5.06
C ALA A 9 22.72 -11.16 -4.92
N SER A 10 23.63 -11.98 -5.48
CA SER A 10 25.06 -11.71 -5.45
C SER A 10 25.45 -10.49 -6.29
N MET A 11 24.84 -10.32 -7.46
CA MET A 11 25.09 -9.17 -8.32
C MET A 11 24.60 -7.86 -7.69
N LEU A 12 23.45 -7.89 -7.01
CA LEU A 12 22.94 -6.74 -6.26
C LEU A 12 23.88 -6.36 -5.10
N LEU A 13 24.42 -7.35 -4.39
CA LEU A 13 25.34 -7.13 -3.28
C LEU A 13 26.71 -6.60 -3.73
N GLU A 14 27.22 -7.02 -4.90
CA GLU A 14 28.45 -6.47 -5.48
C GLU A 14 28.26 -5.01 -5.92
N TRP A 15 27.16 -4.69 -6.58
CA TRP A 15 26.84 -3.33 -6.99
C TRP A 15 26.69 -2.37 -5.78
N ILE A 16 26.06 -2.82 -4.68
CA ILE A 16 25.96 -2.05 -3.43
C ILE A 16 27.35 -1.81 -2.79
N LYS A 17 28.27 -2.77 -2.91
CA LYS A 17 29.66 -2.60 -2.41
C LYS A 17 30.45 -1.59 -3.23
N GLU A 18 30.27 -1.56 -4.55
CA GLU A 18 30.93 -0.57 -5.41
C GLU A 18 30.44 0.85 -5.09
N GLN A 19 29.13 1.05 -4.90
CA GLN A 19 28.53 2.34 -4.54
C GLN A 19 28.97 2.87 -3.16
N SER A 20 29.27 1.99 -2.21
CA SER A 20 29.73 2.40 -0.87
C SER A 20 31.22 2.75 -0.80
N SER A 21 32.00 2.41 -1.85
CA SER A 21 33.43 2.72 -1.91
C SER A 21 33.76 4.13 -2.45
N SER A 22 32.78 4.81 -3.05
CA SER A 22 32.97 6.12 -3.70
C SER A 22 32.65 7.35 -2.84
N SER A 23 32.26 7.20 -1.57
CA SER A 23 32.04 8.34 -0.68
C SER A 23 33.26 8.58 0.23
N THR A 24 34.02 9.62 -0.08
CA THR A 24 35.08 10.11 0.83
C THR A 24 34.41 10.83 2.01
N PRO A 25 34.62 10.41 3.26
CA PRO A 25 33.99 11.09 4.40
C PRO A 25 34.76 12.35 4.80
N LEU A 26 34.01 13.44 4.99
CA LEU A 26 34.48 14.67 5.64
C LEU A 26 34.86 14.38 7.10
N LYS A 27 36.11 14.65 7.46
CA LYS A 27 36.63 14.55 8.83
C LYS A 27 36.08 15.69 9.70
N VAL A 28 35.28 15.35 10.70
CA VAL A 28 35.07 16.18 11.89
C VAL A 28 36.08 15.73 12.96
N LYS A 29 36.86 16.67 13.50
CA LYS A 29 37.84 16.41 14.56
C LYS A 29 37.13 16.26 15.91
N GLY A 30 37.45 15.18 16.63
CA GLY A 30 37.26 15.07 18.08
C GLY A 30 36.12 14.15 18.51
N ALA A 31 36.33 12.83 18.41
CA ALA A 31 35.67 11.85 19.25
C ALA A 31 36.52 10.57 19.27
N GLU A 32 36.99 10.18 20.45
CA GLU A 32 37.68 8.91 20.69
C GLU A 32 36.72 7.74 20.42
N THR A 33 37.22 6.70 19.77
CA THR A 33 36.47 5.51 19.38
C THR A 33 36.64 4.41 20.42
N PRO A 34 35.56 3.80 20.95
CA PRO A 34 35.64 2.45 21.49
C PRO A 34 35.31 1.43 20.39
N SER A 35 36.24 0.48 20.29
CA SER A 35 36.24 -0.83 19.63
C SER A 35 35.02 -1.27 18.80
N THR A 36 35.35 -1.55 17.54
CA THR A 36 34.71 -2.47 16.57
C THR A 36 34.02 -3.69 17.19
N GLY A 37 32.70 -3.63 17.28
CA GLY A 37 31.80 -4.78 17.27
C GLY A 37 30.95 -4.73 16.01
N SER A 38 30.85 -5.86 15.30
CA SER A 38 30.04 -6.06 14.09
C SER A 38 28.65 -5.43 14.22
N ARG A 39 28.42 -4.28 13.57
CA ARG A 39 27.07 -3.75 13.37
C ARG A 39 26.45 -4.53 12.21
N GLN A 40 25.72 -5.61 12.53
CA GLN A 40 24.60 -5.99 11.68
C GLN A 40 23.77 -4.73 11.44
N GLY A 41 23.49 -4.41 10.18
CA GLY A 41 22.85 -3.16 9.78
C GLY A 41 21.58 -2.92 10.58
N LEU A 42 21.66 -2.00 11.54
CA LEU A 42 20.52 -1.54 12.30
C LEU A 42 19.63 -0.75 11.32
N LEU A 43 18.36 -1.10 11.22
CA LEU A 43 17.35 -0.37 10.42
C LEU A 43 17.12 1.07 10.94
N TRP A 44 17.70 1.39 12.09
CA TRP A 44 17.62 2.66 12.79
C TRP A 44 18.98 3.34 12.75
N THR A 45 18.99 4.60 12.30
CA THR A 45 20.20 5.42 12.17
C THR A 45 20.55 6.10 13.50
N SER A 46 19.56 6.21 14.40
CA SER A 46 19.63 6.98 15.63
C SER A 46 19.51 6.13 16.91
N LEU A 47 19.64 6.75 18.08
CA LEU A 47 19.46 6.10 19.37
C LEU A 47 18.03 5.52 19.48
N PRO A 48 17.84 4.28 20.00
CA PRO A 48 16.51 3.69 20.09
C PRO A 48 15.60 4.55 20.96
N TYR A 49 14.55 5.09 20.37
CA TYR A 49 13.52 5.81 21.11
C TYR A 49 12.75 4.84 22.01
N GLN A 50 12.70 5.15 23.30
CA GLN A 50 11.95 4.37 24.28
C GLN A 50 10.54 4.94 24.43
N GLU A 51 9.52 4.19 23.97
CA GLU A 51 8.11 4.60 24.08
C GLU A 51 7.69 4.89 25.53
N ASP A 52 8.24 4.16 26.50
CA ASP A 52 7.90 4.31 27.92
C ASP A 52 8.61 5.49 28.61
N ALA A 53 9.61 6.10 27.95
CA ALA A 53 10.33 7.22 28.54
C ALA A 53 9.40 8.44 28.69
N PRO A 54 9.40 9.14 29.83
CA PRO A 54 8.41 10.18 30.12
C PRO A 54 8.57 11.45 29.25
N ALA A 55 9.77 11.71 28.73
CA ALA A 55 10.07 12.84 27.87
C ALA A 55 11.36 12.59 27.08
N ILE A 56 11.46 13.22 25.91
CA ILE A 56 12.70 13.31 25.13
C ILE A 56 13.65 14.27 25.84
N ARG A 57 14.93 13.94 25.94
CA ARG A 57 15.92 14.71 26.71
C ARG A 57 17.12 15.17 25.88
N SER A 58 17.38 14.54 24.74
CA SER A 58 18.51 14.88 23.88
C SER A 58 18.11 14.97 22.41
N PRO A 59 18.93 15.63 21.57
CA PRO A 59 18.72 15.68 20.11
C PRO A 59 18.73 14.29 19.47
N GLU A 60 19.51 13.34 19.99
CA GLU A 60 19.55 11.98 19.47
C GLU A 60 18.26 11.20 19.80
N GLU A 61 17.71 11.40 21.00
CA GLU A 61 16.39 10.86 21.36
C GLU A 61 15.26 11.48 20.51
N LEU A 62 15.40 12.77 20.14
CA LEU A 62 14.47 13.45 19.24
C LEU A 62 14.51 12.82 17.84
N ALA A 63 15.70 12.58 17.30
CA ALA A 63 15.87 11.89 16.01
C ALA A 63 15.24 10.49 16.04
N GLY A 64 15.48 9.73 17.11
CA GLY A 64 14.85 8.42 17.31
C GLY A 64 13.33 8.49 17.42
N ALA A 65 12.79 9.55 18.05
CA ALA A 65 11.35 9.76 18.14
C ALA A 65 10.71 10.00 16.77
N PHE A 66 11.38 10.75 15.89
CA PHE A 66 10.94 10.93 14.49
C PHE A 66 11.01 9.63 13.69
N GLU A 67 12.12 8.89 13.75
CA GLU A 67 12.23 7.58 13.08
C GLU A 67 11.11 6.62 13.53
N HIS A 68 10.87 6.58 14.84
CA HIS A 68 9.80 5.78 15.43
C HIS A 68 8.41 6.24 14.97
N LEU A 69 8.17 7.55 14.92
CA LEU A 69 6.92 8.13 14.46
C LEU A 69 6.65 7.78 13.00
N HIS A 70 7.63 7.97 12.09
CA HIS A 70 7.49 7.59 10.69
C HIS A 70 7.19 6.09 10.54
N TYR A 71 7.89 5.23 11.28
CA TYR A 71 7.61 3.80 11.26
C TYR A 71 6.19 3.47 11.77
N ALA A 72 5.74 4.12 12.83
CA ALA A 72 4.40 3.93 13.37
C ALA A 72 3.32 4.37 12.35
N VAL A 73 3.52 5.51 11.68
CA VAL A 73 2.63 6.03 10.62
C VAL A 73 2.60 5.08 9.43
N PHE A 74 3.77 4.68 8.92
CA PHE A 74 3.90 3.70 7.85
C PHE A 74 3.14 2.41 8.19
N ARG A 75 3.44 1.80 9.34
CA ARG A 75 2.80 0.56 9.78
C ARG A 75 1.30 0.73 9.94
N ARG A 76 0.85 1.88 10.45
CA ARG A 76 -0.57 2.15 10.72
C ARG A 76 -1.41 2.27 9.46
N TYR A 77 -0.85 2.83 8.40
CA TYR A 77 -1.62 3.20 7.21
C TYR A 77 -1.28 2.39 5.96
N GLN A 78 -0.18 1.64 5.95
CA GLN A 78 0.22 0.79 4.81
C GLN A 78 -0.01 -0.70 5.05
N ASN A 79 -0.32 -1.13 6.27
CA ASN A 79 -0.54 -2.54 6.58
C ASN A 79 -2.01 -2.84 6.90
N GLN A 80 -2.43 -4.06 6.58
CA GLN A 80 -3.66 -4.64 7.12
C GLN A 80 -3.43 -4.97 8.60
N LEU A 81 -4.25 -4.39 9.47
CA LEU A 81 -4.10 -4.46 10.92
C LEU A 81 -5.42 -4.78 11.60
N THR A 82 -5.34 -5.52 12.70
CA THR A 82 -6.49 -5.73 13.58
C THR A 82 -6.96 -4.40 14.21
N ARG A 83 -8.17 -4.41 14.79
CA ARG A 83 -8.67 -3.23 15.53
C ARG A 83 -7.76 -2.85 16.71
N ALA A 84 -7.23 -3.85 17.41
CA ALA A 84 -6.36 -3.64 18.57
C ALA A 84 -5.01 -3.05 18.15
N GLU A 85 -4.39 -3.56 17.08
CA GLU A 85 -3.12 -3.03 16.58
C GLU A 85 -3.27 -1.60 16.05
N ARG A 86 -4.37 -1.29 15.34
CA ARG A 86 -4.67 0.09 14.92
C ARG A 86 -4.76 1.03 16.11
N ALA A 87 -5.50 0.65 17.15
CA ALA A 87 -5.65 1.48 18.34
C ALA A 87 -4.31 1.68 19.09
N ARG A 88 -3.47 0.63 19.15
CA ARG A 88 -2.12 0.74 19.73
C ARG A 88 -1.27 1.73 18.96
N LEU A 89 -1.19 1.60 17.63
CA LEU A 89 -0.40 2.51 16.79
C LEU A 89 -0.95 3.94 16.79
N ASP A 90 -2.28 4.12 16.82
CA ASP A 90 -2.89 5.45 16.94
C ASP A 90 -2.47 6.13 18.27
N ASN A 91 -2.34 5.36 19.36
CA ASN A 91 -1.82 5.86 20.63
C ASN A 91 -0.31 6.13 20.56
N THR A 92 0.48 5.25 19.94
CA THR A 92 1.92 5.44 19.73
C THR A 92 2.21 6.73 18.96
N ILE A 93 1.51 6.96 17.83
CA ILE A 93 1.62 8.19 17.03
C ILE A 93 1.29 9.42 17.88
N ARG A 94 0.17 9.40 18.62
CA ARG A 94 -0.25 10.51 19.48
C ARG A 94 0.79 10.82 20.57
N ASN A 95 1.30 9.77 21.22
CA ASN A 95 2.27 9.91 22.31
C ASN A 95 3.63 10.44 21.81
N ALA A 96 4.09 9.97 20.66
CA ALA A 96 5.33 10.44 20.04
C ALA A 96 5.20 11.92 19.64
N LEU A 97 4.13 12.30 18.94
CA LEU A 97 3.85 13.70 18.59
C LEU A 97 3.84 14.61 19.82
N TYR A 98 3.12 14.22 20.86
CA TYR A 98 3.04 14.99 22.11
C TYR A 98 4.42 15.21 22.77
N LYS A 99 5.27 14.17 22.79
CA LYS A 99 6.61 14.28 23.40
C LYS A 99 7.56 15.13 22.55
N ILE A 100 7.44 15.06 21.22
CA ILE A 100 8.19 15.91 20.29
C ILE A 100 7.77 17.37 20.47
N GLU A 101 6.46 17.67 20.49
CA GLU A 101 5.92 19.02 20.73
C GLU A 101 6.47 19.60 22.05
N ARG A 102 6.41 18.82 23.14
CA ARG A 102 6.97 19.23 24.43
C ARG A 102 8.49 19.44 24.42
N TYR A 103 9.22 18.72 23.56
CA TYR A 103 10.66 18.96 23.38
C TYR A 103 10.89 20.28 22.65
N VAL A 104 10.15 20.52 21.57
CA VAL A 104 10.19 21.75 20.76
C VAL A 104 9.91 23.00 21.60
N ASP A 105 8.96 22.94 22.52
CA ASP A 105 8.62 24.06 23.42
C ASP A 105 9.80 24.53 24.30
N ARG A 106 10.82 23.68 24.49
CA ARG A 106 12.05 24.02 25.24
C ARG A 106 13.19 24.51 24.37
N LEU A 107 13.05 24.44 23.05
CA LEU A 107 14.04 24.94 22.10
C LEU A 107 13.83 26.43 21.83
N GLU A 108 14.89 27.11 21.40
CA GLU A 108 14.86 28.52 21.01
C GLU A 108 15.60 28.74 19.69
N GLY A 109 15.38 29.89 19.05
CA GLY A 109 16.16 30.31 17.89
C GLY A 109 15.95 29.43 16.65
N ASN A 110 17.05 29.09 15.98
CA ASN A 110 17.04 28.37 14.70
C ASN A 110 16.69 26.88 14.86
N GLU A 111 17.20 26.24 15.91
CA GLU A 111 16.94 24.83 16.21
C GLU A 111 15.43 24.55 16.38
N ARG A 112 14.74 25.45 17.08
CA ARG A 112 13.27 25.38 17.22
C ARG A 112 12.58 25.38 15.86
N LYS A 113 12.96 26.29 14.96
CA LYS A 113 12.33 26.42 13.63
C LYS A 113 12.55 25.18 12.76
N GLU A 114 13.75 24.61 12.81
CA GLU A 114 14.08 23.39 12.06
C GLU A 114 13.22 22.21 12.52
N VAL A 115 13.09 22.01 13.84
CA VAL A 115 12.28 20.92 14.38
C VAL A 115 10.78 21.17 14.21
N GLU A 116 10.30 22.42 14.34
CA GLU A 116 8.91 22.78 14.05
C GLU A 116 8.54 22.49 12.59
N HIS A 117 9.45 22.77 11.65
CA HIS A 117 9.24 22.45 10.25
C HIS A 117 9.14 20.94 10.01
N ALA A 118 10.09 20.16 10.55
CA ALA A 118 10.04 18.69 10.46
C ALA A 118 8.76 18.12 11.10
N LEU A 119 8.36 18.62 12.26
CA LEU A 119 7.12 18.22 12.92
C LEU A 119 5.88 18.55 12.07
N HIS A 120 5.87 19.70 11.41
CA HIS A 120 4.78 20.08 10.50
C HIS A 120 4.66 19.11 9.34
N GLU A 121 5.78 18.75 8.69
CA GLU A 121 5.80 17.77 7.60
C GLU A 121 5.22 16.42 8.03
N VAL A 122 5.63 15.88 9.18
CA VAL A 122 5.10 14.61 9.67
C VAL A 122 3.62 14.71 10.04
N ARG A 123 3.16 15.85 10.57
CA ARG A 123 1.73 16.06 10.86
C ARG A 123 0.89 16.07 9.60
N ASP A 124 1.39 16.67 8.53
CA ASP A 124 0.74 16.62 7.23
C ASP A 124 0.70 15.20 6.66
N GLU A 125 1.81 14.46 6.75
CA GLU A 125 1.85 13.04 6.36
C GLU A 125 0.79 12.22 7.11
N VAL A 126 0.70 12.37 8.44
CA VAL A 126 -0.30 11.69 9.28
C VAL A 126 -1.72 12.05 8.85
N ARG A 127 -1.98 13.34 8.60
CA ARG A 127 -3.29 13.85 8.18
C ARG A 127 -3.71 13.24 6.85
N GLU A 128 -2.85 13.32 5.84
CA GLU A 128 -3.11 12.77 4.51
C GLU A 128 -3.27 11.25 4.53
N ALA A 129 -2.44 10.54 5.29
CA ALA A 129 -2.53 9.09 5.43
C ALA A 129 -3.85 8.67 6.09
N ARG A 130 -4.31 9.44 7.09
CA ARG A 130 -5.59 9.23 7.76
C ARG A 130 -6.77 9.47 6.82
N GLU A 131 -6.78 10.59 6.11
CA GLU A 131 -7.83 10.93 5.12
C GLU A 131 -7.91 9.87 4.02
N ARG A 132 -6.75 9.43 3.51
CA ARG A 132 -6.66 8.33 2.55
C ARG A 132 -7.27 7.05 3.12
N ALA A 133 -6.86 6.64 4.32
CA ALA A 133 -7.38 5.41 4.95
C ALA A 133 -8.90 5.48 5.20
N GLU A 134 -9.43 6.64 5.57
CA GLU A 134 -10.87 6.86 5.71
C GLU A 134 -11.61 6.73 4.38
N ARG A 135 -11.08 7.35 3.32
CA ARG A 135 -11.64 7.22 1.96
C ARG A 135 -11.68 5.77 1.50
N LEU A 136 -10.57 5.04 1.63
CA LEU A 136 -10.49 3.62 1.26
C LEU A 136 -11.51 2.78 2.03
N ARG A 137 -11.67 3.04 3.34
CA ARG A 137 -12.66 2.36 4.19
C ARG A 137 -14.11 2.66 3.76
N LEU A 138 -14.41 3.89 3.38
CA LEU A 138 -15.74 4.25 2.89
C LEU A 138 -16.04 3.55 1.57
N GLN A 139 -15.07 3.46 0.65
CA GLN A 139 -15.23 2.72 -0.60
C GLN A 139 -15.39 1.22 -0.36
N ALA A 140 -14.60 0.62 0.54
CA ALA A 140 -14.77 -0.79 0.93
C ALA A 140 -16.20 -1.06 1.45
N LYS A 141 -16.76 -0.14 2.24
CA LYS A 141 -18.14 -0.26 2.75
C LYS A 141 -19.19 -0.13 1.63
N ARG A 142 -18.98 0.76 0.66
CA ARG A 142 -19.90 0.89 -0.49
C ARG A 142 -19.85 -0.36 -1.38
N ALA A 143 -18.65 -0.86 -1.65
CA ALA A 143 -18.44 -2.11 -2.37
C ALA A 143 -19.15 -3.29 -1.69
N ASP A 144 -19.03 -3.43 -0.37
CA ASP A 144 -19.74 -4.47 0.41
C ASP A 144 -21.27 -4.39 0.26
N LEU A 145 -21.84 -3.18 0.35
CA LEU A 145 -23.27 -2.96 0.16
C LEU A 145 -23.73 -3.30 -1.27
N LYS A 146 -22.95 -2.93 -2.29
CA LYS A 146 -23.25 -3.25 -3.70
C LYS A 146 -23.08 -4.74 -3.98
N LEU A 147 -22.11 -5.41 -3.35
CA LEU A 147 -21.93 -6.86 -3.45
C LEU A 147 -23.19 -7.59 -2.94
N ALA A 148 -23.78 -7.14 -1.84
CA ALA A 148 -25.03 -7.70 -1.32
C ALA A 148 -26.23 -7.53 -2.28
N GLN A 149 -26.15 -6.56 -3.19
CA GLN A 149 -27.18 -6.24 -4.20
C GLN A 149 -26.74 -6.60 -5.63
N LEU A 150 -25.66 -7.40 -5.77
CA LEU A 150 -24.99 -7.64 -7.05
C LEU A 150 -25.95 -8.15 -8.13
N GLY A 151 -26.95 -8.95 -7.78
CA GLY A 151 -27.93 -9.49 -8.74
C GLY A 151 -28.94 -8.47 -9.29
N THR A 152 -29.02 -7.27 -8.69
CA THR A 152 -29.97 -6.21 -9.07
C THR A 152 -29.31 -4.99 -9.71
N LEU A 153 -27.99 -4.98 -9.82
CA LEU A 153 -27.26 -3.86 -10.45
C LEU A 153 -27.56 -3.80 -11.95
N THR A 154 -27.41 -2.61 -12.54
CA THR A 154 -27.31 -2.43 -14.00
C THR A 154 -25.87 -2.69 -14.46
N PRO A 155 -25.58 -2.83 -15.77
CA PRO A 155 -24.21 -2.90 -16.27
C PRO A 155 -23.34 -1.72 -15.80
N GLU A 156 -23.86 -0.50 -15.86
CA GLU A 156 -23.16 0.70 -15.38
C GLU A 156 -22.97 0.67 -13.87
N GLY A 157 -23.97 0.19 -13.12
CA GLY A 157 -23.86 -0.01 -11.67
C GLY A 157 -22.83 -1.08 -11.30
N PHE A 158 -22.61 -2.09 -12.16
CA PHE A 158 -21.56 -3.08 -11.97
C PHE A 158 -20.18 -2.48 -12.25
N GLU A 159 -20.02 -1.65 -13.28
CA GLU A 159 -18.77 -0.91 -13.53
C GLU A 159 -18.42 0.01 -12.35
N GLU A 160 -19.40 0.74 -11.82
CA GLU A 160 -19.22 1.59 -10.63
C GLU A 160 -18.86 0.76 -9.39
N PHE A 161 -19.48 -0.41 -9.20
CA PHE A 161 -19.10 -1.33 -8.14
C PHE A 161 -17.64 -1.80 -8.27
N VAL A 162 -17.21 -2.20 -9.47
CA VAL A 162 -15.82 -2.61 -9.71
C VAL A 162 -14.86 -1.44 -9.46
N ALA A 163 -15.22 -0.23 -9.87
CA ALA A 163 -14.43 0.97 -9.57
C ALA A 163 -14.25 1.17 -8.06
N GLU A 164 -15.33 1.06 -7.27
CA GLU A 164 -15.26 1.17 -5.81
C GLU A 164 -14.35 0.10 -5.18
N VAL A 165 -14.37 -1.14 -5.70
CA VAL A 165 -13.47 -2.21 -5.24
C VAL A 165 -12.00 -1.85 -5.51
N PHE A 166 -11.66 -1.44 -6.73
CA PHE A 166 -10.29 -1.05 -7.07
C PHE A 166 -9.82 0.17 -6.26
N GLU A 167 -10.69 1.17 -6.08
CA GLU A 167 -10.39 2.30 -5.21
C GLU A 167 -10.12 1.84 -3.78
N ALA A 168 -10.96 0.97 -3.23
CA ALA A 168 -10.80 0.46 -1.86
C ALA A 168 -9.50 -0.34 -1.67
N LEU A 169 -9.01 -1.00 -2.73
CA LEU A 169 -7.71 -1.67 -2.77
C LEU A 169 -6.52 -0.71 -2.97
N GLY A 170 -6.75 0.60 -3.04
CA GLY A 170 -5.72 1.63 -3.12
C GLY A 170 -5.32 2.02 -4.55
N TYR A 171 -6.10 1.67 -5.56
CA TYR A 171 -5.87 2.15 -6.92
C TYR A 171 -6.46 3.56 -7.10
N GLU A 172 -5.79 4.39 -7.89
CA GLU A 172 -6.39 5.56 -8.52
C GLU A 172 -7.26 5.07 -9.68
N VAL A 173 -8.53 5.47 -9.73
CA VAL A 173 -9.49 4.98 -10.72
C VAL A 173 -10.03 6.14 -11.56
N GLU A 174 -10.06 5.94 -12.87
CA GLU A 174 -10.68 6.81 -13.86
C GLU A 174 -11.74 5.99 -14.62
N VAL A 175 -12.99 6.43 -14.56
CA VAL A 175 -14.09 5.82 -15.33
C VAL A 175 -14.02 6.34 -16.77
N VAL A 176 -13.92 5.43 -17.73
CA VAL A 176 -13.73 5.76 -19.16
C VAL A 176 -15.04 5.72 -19.94
N GLY A 177 -16.06 5.00 -19.44
CA GLY A 177 -17.26 4.59 -20.18
C GLY A 177 -17.94 5.65 -21.06
N GLY A 178 -18.43 5.22 -22.23
CA GLY A 178 -19.17 6.03 -23.19
C GLY A 178 -18.75 5.77 -24.64
N SER A 179 -19.63 6.03 -25.61
CA SER A 179 -19.44 5.66 -27.03
C SER A 179 -18.07 6.08 -27.59
N GLY A 180 -17.18 5.10 -27.78
CA GLY A 180 -15.79 5.32 -28.19
C GLY A 180 -14.77 4.61 -27.29
N ASP A 181 -15.26 3.96 -26.23
CA ASP A 181 -14.64 2.95 -25.39
C ASP A 181 -13.80 2.00 -26.25
N GLN A 182 -12.49 2.16 -26.18
CA GLN A 182 -11.49 1.37 -26.89
C GLN A 182 -11.40 -0.06 -26.31
N GLY A 183 -12.50 -0.60 -25.76
CA GLY A 183 -12.62 -1.91 -25.12
C GLY A 183 -12.09 -1.95 -23.68
N ALA A 184 -12.27 -0.88 -22.90
CA ALA A 184 -12.04 -0.83 -21.46
C ALA A 184 -13.03 0.14 -20.80
N ASP A 185 -13.51 -0.22 -19.62
CA ASP A 185 -14.51 0.55 -18.88
C ASP A 185 -13.86 1.44 -17.80
N LEU A 186 -12.74 0.96 -17.21
CA LEU A 186 -11.95 1.71 -16.24
C LEU A 186 -10.47 1.74 -16.61
N ARG A 187 -9.79 2.81 -16.20
CA ARG A 187 -8.32 2.89 -16.11
C ARG A 187 -7.94 3.00 -14.65
N VAL A 188 -7.02 2.15 -14.23
CA VAL A 188 -6.58 2.09 -12.83
C VAL A 188 -5.08 2.23 -12.75
N LYS A 189 -4.59 2.91 -11.72
CA LYS A 189 -3.16 3.13 -11.51
C LYS A 189 -2.79 2.89 -10.05
N ARG A 190 -1.67 2.21 -9.83
CA ARG A 190 -1.10 2.01 -8.50
C ARG A 190 0.41 1.90 -8.61
N ASP A 191 1.14 2.56 -7.70
CA ASP A 191 2.60 2.54 -7.64
C ASP A 191 3.29 2.86 -8.99
N GLY A 192 2.69 3.78 -9.76
CA GLY A 192 3.17 4.16 -11.10
C GLY A 192 2.78 3.21 -12.25
N LEU A 193 2.20 2.05 -11.94
CA LEU A 193 1.77 1.06 -12.92
C LEU A 193 0.33 1.32 -13.36
N LEU A 194 0.14 1.55 -14.65
CA LEU A 194 -1.16 1.68 -15.31
C LEU A 194 -1.73 0.31 -15.70
N ALA A 195 -3.03 0.11 -15.44
CA ALA A 195 -3.81 -1.01 -15.93
C ALA A 195 -5.18 -0.55 -16.47
N VAL A 196 -5.81 -1.41 -17.27
CA VAL A 196 -7.20 -1.22 -17.75
C VAL A 196 -8.09 -2.32 -17.22
N VAL A 197 -9.37 -1.99 -17.01
CA VAL A 197 -10.38 -2.93 -16.54
C VAL A 197 -11.51 -3.00 -17.56
N GLN A 198 -11.88 -4.22 -17.96
CA GLN A 198 -13.11 -4.49 -18.69
C GLN A 198 -14.05 -5.26 -17.78
N CYS A 199 -15.21 -4.70 -17.56
CA CYS A 199 -16.34 -5.27 -16.86
C CYS A 199 -17.27 -5.95 -17.88
N LYS A 200 -17.61 -7.21 -17.61
CA LYS A 200 -18.59 -7.96 -18.37
C LYS A 200 -19.67 -8.49 -17.45
N TYR A 201 -20.72 -7.69 -17.33
CA TYR A 201 -21.90 -8.03 -16.56
C TYR A 201 -22.91 -8.81 -17.42
N HIS A 202 -23.60 -9.80 -16.83
CA HIS A 202 -24.68 -10.55 -17.49
C HIS A 202 -24.32 -11.24 -18.83
N SER A 203 -23.08 -11.70 -19.02
CA SER A 203 -22.75 -12.54 -20.18
C SER A 203 -23.62 -13.81 -20.19
N ARG A 204 -24.12 -14.17 -21.37
CA ARG A 204 -24.81 -15.45 -21.58
C ARG A 204 -23.74 -16.55 -21.60
N GLY A 205 -23.65 -17.31 -20.52
CA GLY A 205 -22.75 -18.46 -20.42
C GLY A 205 -21.36 -18.12 -19.90
N VAL A 206 -20.38 -18.94 -20.30
CA VAL A 206 -18.99 -18.90 -19.85
C VAL A 206 -18.18 -17.95 -20.73
N VAL A 207 -17.29 -17.14 -20.13
CA VAL A 207 -16.42 -16.23 -20.90
C VAL A 207 -15.30 -17.04 -21.58
N GLY A 208 -15.22 -16.89 -22.91
CA GLY A 208 -14.29 -17.61 -23.77
C GLY A 208 -13.00 -16.84 -24.07
N SER A 209 -11.99 -17.56 -24.58
CA SER A 209 -10.75 -16.94 -25.05
C SER A 209 -10.92 -15.86 -26.14
N PRO A 210 -11.92 -15.88 -27.04
CA PRO A 210 -12.08 -14.82 -28.03
C PRO A 210 -12.36 -13.44 -27.44
N GLU A 211 -13.04 -13.37 -26.29
CA GLU A 211 -13.28 -12.08 -25.60
C GLU A 211 -11.97 -11.54 -25.01
N LEU A 212 -11.15 -12.42 -24.44
CA LEU A 212 -9.86 -12.05 -23.85
C LEU A 212 -8.82 -11.66 -24.90
N GLN A 213 -8.84 -12.30 -26.08
CA GLN A 213 -7.99 -11.92 -27.21
C GLN A 213 -8.31 -10.50 -27.70
N LYS A 214 -9.59 -10.12 -27.74
CA LYS A 214 -9.99 -8.76 -28.07
C LYS A 214 -9.51 -7.78 -27.00
N PHE A 215 -9.71 -8.13 -25.73
CA PHE A 215 -9.29 -7.29 -24.60
C PHE A 215 -7.77 -7.10 -24.55
N LEU A 216 -6.98 -8.11 -24.91
CA LEU A 216 -5.53 -7.97 -25.02
C LEU A 216 -5.14 -6.86 -26.02
N GLY A 217 -5.89 -6.72 -27.10
CA GLY A 217 -5.74 -5.59 -28.03
C GLY A 217 -5.89 -4.24 -27.34
N THR A 218 -6.88 -4.11 -26.45
CA THR A 218 -7.06 -2.89 -25.63
C THR A 218 -5.88 -2.66 -24.69
N VAL A 219 -5.42 -3.70 -23.99
CA VAL A 219 -4.28 -3.60 -23.06
C VAL A 219 -3.04 -3.05 -23.78
N HIS A 220 -2.75 -3.55 -24.98
CA HIS A 220 -1.65 -3.05 -25.80
C HIS A 220 -1.90 -1.65 -26.36
N HIS A 221 -3.09 -1.37 -26.88
CA HIS A 221 -3.43 -0.08 -27.46
C HIS A 221 -3.32 1.06 -26.43
N THR A 222 -3.78 0.80 -25.21
CA THR A 222 -3.71 1.75 -24.08
C THR A 222 -2.34 1.83 -23.42
N ARG A 223 -1.37 1.02 -23.88
CA ARG A 223 -0.02 0.86 -23.29
C ARG A 223 -0.07 0.56 -21.79
N SER A 224 -1.07 -0.22 -21.39
CA SER A 224 -1.24 -0.65 -20.00
C SER A 224 -0.26 -1.77 -19.68
N HIS A 225 0.25 -1.79 -18.45
CA HIS A 225 1.13 -2.84 -17.96
C HIS A 225 0.35 -4.14 -17.72
N LYS A 226 -0.95 -4.02 -17.45
CA LYS A 226 -1.85 -5.14 -17.13
C LYS A 226 -3.30 -4.82 -17.54
N GLY A 227 -4.09 -5.86 -17.78
CA GLY A 227 -5.53 -5.80 -17.89
C GLY A 227 -6.22 -6.60 -16.79
N PHE A 228 -7.37 -6.15 -16.33
CA PHE A 228 -8.28 -6.91 -15.48
C PHE A 228 -9.57 -7.18 -16.25
N PHE A 229 -9.94 -8.45 -16.37
CA PHE A 229 -11.21 -8.84 -16.98
C PHE A 229 -12.15 -9.33 -15.89
N VAL A 230 -13.22 -8.57 -15.63
CA VAL A 230 -14.10 -8.75 -14.47
C VAL A 230 -15.47 -9.22 -14.94
N THR A 231 -15.98 -10.29 -14.35
CA THR A 231 -17.32 -10.81 -14.66
C THR A 231 -17.95 -11.49 -13.45
N THR A 232 -19.29 -11.58 -13.43
CA THR A 232 -20.02 -12.37 -12.45
C THR A 232 -20.19 -13.84 -12.87
N ARG A 233 -19.75 -14.19 -14.08
CA ARG A 233 -19.74 -15.57 -14.62
C ARG A 233 -18.39 -16.25 -14.37
N THR A 234 -18.26 -17.46 -14.89
CA THR A 234 -17.01 -18.21 -14.88
C THR A 234 -16.28 -18.07 -16.21
N PHE A 235 -14.98 -18.35 -16.20
CA PHE A 235 -14.14 -18.41 -17.37
C PHE A 235 -14.00 -19.85 -17.88
N SER A 236 -13.78 -20.00 -19.18
CA SER A 236 -13.50 -21.32 -19.76
C SER A 236 -12.04 -21.72 -19.51
N LEU A 237 -11.75 -23.03 -19.51
CA LEU A 237 -10.37 -23.52 -19.42
C LEU A 237 -9.48 -22.95 -20.54
N ALA A 238 -10.04 -22.71 -21.73
CA ALA A 238 -9.33 -22.08 -22.84
C ALA A 238 -9.00 -20.60 -22.55
N ALA A 239 -9.87 -19.89 -21.84
CA ALA A 239 -9.65 -18.52 -21.40
C ALA A 239 -8.55 -18.44 -20.32
N GLU A 240 -8.57 -19.35 -19.34
CA GLU A 240 -7.52 -19.46 -18.31
C GLU A 240 -6.15 -19.77 -18.93
N LYS A 241 -6.09 -20.75 -19.84
CA LYS A 241 -4.84 -21.06 -20.58
C LYS A 241 -4.35 -19.89 -21.41
N PHE A 242 -5.26 -19.10 -21.97
CA PHE A 242 -4.88 -17.92 -22.74
C PHE A 242 -4.23 -16.88 -21.83
N VAL A 243 -4.82 -16.53 -20.68
CA VAL A 243 -4.25 -15.48 -19.81
C VAL A 243 -2.94 -15.89 -19.13
N ALA A 244 -2.65 -17.18 -18.99
CA ALA A 244 -1.38 -17.63 -18.41
C ALA A 244 -0.15 -17.06 -19.14
N GLU A 245 -0.28 -16.78 -20.43
CA GLU A 245 0.79 -16.24 -21.29
C GLU A 245 0.68 -14.72 -21.54
N HIS A 246 -0.30 -14.04 -20.92
CA HIS A 246 -0.62 -12.65 -21.22
C HIS A 246 -0.82 -11.81 -19.95
N PRO A 247 -0.62 -10.48 -20.00
CA PRO A 247 -0.75 -9.62 -18.82
C PRO A 247 -2.22 -9.31 -18.49
N ILE A 248 -3.05 -10.33 -18.35
CA ILE A 248 -4.48 -10.22 -18.03
C ILE A 248 -4.76 -11.03 -16.77
N GLU A 249 -5.40 -10.41 -15.78
CA GLU A 249 -5.94 -11.10 -14.61
C GLU A 249 -7.45 -11.28 -14.76
N LEU A 250 -7.92 -12.48 -14.44
CA LEU A 250 -9.32 -12.85 -14.46
C LEU A 250 -9.93 -12.68 -13.07
N ILE A 251 -11.04 -11.96 -13.00
CA ILE A 251 -11.78 -11.73 -11.76
C ILE A 251 -13.22 -12.21 -12.00
N ASP A 252 -13.52 -13.41 -11.49
CA ASP A 252 -14.87 -13.97 -11.50
C ASP A 252 -15.64 -13.60 -10.22
N GLY A 253 -16.88 -14.09 -10.09
CA GLY A 253 -17.72 -13.81 -8.92
C GLY A 253 -17.05 -14.15 -7.58
N PRO A 254 -16.53 -15.38 -7.37
CA PRO A 254 -15.78 -15.73 -6.17
C PRO A 254 -14.57 -14.81 -5.91
N ARG A 255 -13.74 -14.55 -6.93
CA ARG A 255 -12.59 -13.65 -6.77
C ARG A 255 -13.00 -12.23 -6.41
N LEU A 256 -14.12 -11.75 -6.94
CA LEU A 256 -14.65 -10.42 -6.63
C LEU A 256 -15.09 -10.32 -5.17
N VAL A 257 -15.65 -11.39 -4.59
CA VAL A 257 -15.97 -11.46 -3.15
C VAL A 257 -14.69 -11.39 -2.32
N GLU A 258 -13.64 -12.13 -2.70
CA GLU A 258 -12.34 -12.09 -2.02
C GLU A 258 -11.75 -10.68 -2.04
N LEU A 259 -11.76 -10.00 -3.19
CA LEU A 259 -11.25 -8.62 -3.31
C LEU A 259 -12.01 -7.62 -2.43
N VAL A 260 -13.32 -7.78 -2.29
CA VAL A 260 -14.14 -6.96 -1.36
C VAL A 260 -13.73 -7.25 0.08
N GLN A 261 -13.52 -8.52 0.44
CA GLN A 261 -13.06 -8.90 1.79
C GLN A 261 -11.66 -8.35 2.09
N ASP A 262 -10.74 -8.43 1.13
CA ASP A 262 -9.38 -7.86 1.24
C ASP A 262 -9.43 -6.34 1.43
N ALA A 263 -10.33 -5.66 0.73
CA ALA A 263 -10.54 -4.21 0.84
C ALA A 263 -11.13 -3.80 2.20
N ILE A 264 -12.03 -4.62 2.77
CA ILE A 264 -12.51 -4.43 4.16
C ILE A 264 -11.37 -4.67 5.16
N GLY A 265 -10.42 -5.53 4.78
CA GLY A 265 -9.32 -5.99 5.61
C GLY A 265 -9.74 -7.12 6.55
N PRO A 266 -8.83 -7.64 7.38
CA PRO A 266 -9.16 -8.66 8.36
C PRO A 266 -10.33 -8.15 9.20
N GLY A 267 -11.47 -8.84 9.05
CA GLY A 267 -12.64 -8.61 9.88
C GLY A 267 -12.26 -8.75 11.35
N SER A 268 -13.14 -8.31 12.24
CA SER A 268 -13.03 -8.69 13.65
C SER A 268 -13.32 -10.18 13.84
N SER A 269 -12.56 -11.07 13.21
CA SER A 269 -12.39 -12.40 13.76
C SER A 269 -11.72 -12.15 15.12
N ARG A 270 -12.45 -12.42 16.20
CA ARG A 270 -11.78 -12.75 17.46
C ARG A 270 -10.75 -13.80 17.08
N GLU A 271 -9.48 -13.56 17.40
CA GLU A 271 -8.49 -14.65 17.39
C GLU A 271 -9.20 -15.83 18.06
N PRO A 272 -9.21 -17.03 17.43
CA PRO A 272 -9.72 -18.20 18.14
C PRO A 272 -8.97 -18.22 19.47
N GLU A 273 -9.70 -18.28 20.58
CA GLU A 273 -9.04 -18.39 21.88
C GLU A 273 -8.06 -19.56 21.77
N PRO A 274 -6.79 -19.36 22.16
CA PRO A 274 -5.81 -20.42 22.05
C PRO A 274 -6.39 -21.65 22.75
N VAL A 275 -6.42 -22.78 22.05
CA VAL A 275 -6.89 -24.08 22.55
C VAL A 275 -5.90 -24.59 23.60
N TRP A 276 -5.89 -23.93 24.75
CA TRP A 276 -5.18 -24.35 25.96
C TRP A 276 -6.09 -24.16 27.19
N PHE A 277 -7.37 -24.50 27.03
CA PHE A 277 -8.29 -24.84 28.11
C PHE A 277 -9.01 -26.15 27.79
#